data_AF-A0AAW2D9L6-F1
#
_entry.id   AF-A0AAW2D9L6-F1
#
_cell.length_a   1.000
_cell.length_b   1.000
_cell.length_c   1.000
_cell.angle_alpha   90.00
_cell.angle_beta   90.00
_cell.angle_gamma   90.00
#
_symmetry.space_group_name_H-M   'P 1'
#
loop_
_entity.id
_entity.type
_entity.pdbx_description
1 polymer ?
#
loop_
_entity_poly.entity_id
_entity_poly.type
_entity_poly.pdbx_seq_one_letter_code
_entity_poly.pdbx_strand_id
1 'polypeptide(L)'
;MHLLSTIIQLFYPYAWRSIHNSLDVVRKDTWWRVKNGKRIHIWEDRWLPTPSTHKVISPPKPLDNFAMVSSLIDDDSKWWKPDLVKSLFLPFEAATILRIPISYNLPEDSLIWLGNKNGSFTVKSAYYIAAKLVEQGEYEEGPSDSSALRFWRKYGSSKFPLRGLSSAGFCSLCDKCMETTTHALIHCAHAKDTWALWLDCPLDIAATDMDILDIAGQFCEKGTSRDLATFFMTAWSIWGNRNQAIHNDAGITPMQVWESARRALIDFNNACTQSTLTSPAPQHKWTAPPSGFFKINVDGATSANGGNSCIGVTISDCTGTPIGALSKPLSLDFSAEVTEAYALLQGVLFASEMQVSCAIFESDALSVIQALSSDCTGGVFGHIIHDIKSSLQSFSSYSFKHLKRIGNRAAHVLAKEAKLSGLTQIWKGVNPPPIQQIIREDML
;
A
#
# COMPACT_ATOMS: atom_id res chain seq x y z
N MET A 1 41.82 -31.84 -13.09
CA MET A 1 41.17 -30.96 -12.10
C MET A 1 41.62 -29.48 -12.17
N HIS A 2 42.12 -28.99 -13.32
CA HIS A 2 42.44 -27.56 -13.52
C HIS A 2 41.79 -26.94 -14.78
N LEU A 3 40.91 -27.68 -15.45
CA LEU A 3 40.09 -27.18 -16.56
C LEU A 3 38.61 -26.96 -16.16
N LEU A 4 38.20 -27.46 -14.99
CA LEU A 4 36.86 -27.21 -14.43
C LEU A 4 36.81 -25.95 -13.56
N SER A 5 37.92 -25.49 -12.97
CA SER A 5 37.95 -24.23 -12.23
C SER A 5 37.95 -23.00 -13.14
N THR A 6 38.53 -23.10 -14.34
CA THR A 6 38.65 -21.98 -15.29
C THR A 6 37.37 -21.80 -16.12
N ILE A 7 36.60 -22.86 -16.36
CA ILE A 7 35.30 -22.77 -17.05
C ILE A 7 34.20 -22.27 -16.09
N ILE A 8 34.29 -22.56 -14.79
CA ILE A 8 33.31 -22.07 -13.80
C ILE A 8 33.51 -20.58 -13.46
N GLN A 9 34.73 -20.04 -13.57
CA GLN A 9 34.98 -18.61 -13.34
C GLN A 9 34.61 -17.67 -14.50
N LEU A 10 34.37 -18.19 -15.71
CA LEU A 10 34.02 -17.37 -16.87
C LEU A 10 32.51 -17.18 -17.10
N PHE A 11 31.64 -17.96 -16.44
CA PHE A 11 30.20 -17.99 -16.78
C PHE A 11 29.24 -17.48 -15.70
N TYR A 12 29.71 -17.13 -14.50
CA TYR A 12 28.84 -16.66 -13.40
C TYR A 12 29.10 -15.26 -12.78
N PRO A 13 29.79 -14.28 -13.40
CA PRO A 13 29.88 -12.94 -12.81
C PRO A 13 28.56 -12.15 -12.83
N TYR A 14 27.73 -12.28 -13.88
CA TYR A 14 26.64 -11.33 -14.14
C TYR A 14 25.36 -11.59 -13.34
N ALA A 15 24.94 -12.86 -13.22
CA ALA A 15 23.75 -13.19 -12.45
C ALA A 15 23.98 -12.98 -10.94
N TRP A 16 25.16 -13.33 -10.44
CA TRP A 16 25.49 -13.15 -9.02
C TRP A 16 25.81 -11.69 -8.68
N ARG A 17 26.43 -10.91 -9.57
CA ARG A 17 26.53 -9.44 -9.40
C ARG A 17 25.18 -8.75 -9.53
N SER A 18 24.29 -9.18 -10.41
CA SER A 18 22.93 -8.62 -10.51
C SER A 18 22.09 -8.94 -9.28
N ILE A 19 22.18 -10.17 -8.75
CA ILE A 19 21.53 -10.55 -7.48
C ILE A 19 22.16 -9.83 -6.28
N HIS A 20 23.49 -9.70 -6.22
CA HIS A 20 24.18 -8.95 -5.16
C HIS A 20 23.85 -7.44 -5.22
N ASN A 21 23.91 -6.82 -6.41
CA ASN A 21 23.59 -5.41 -6.60
C ASN A 21 22.10 -5.12 -6.34
N SER A 22 21.20 -6.03 -6.74
CA SER A 22 19.77 -5.90 -6.40
C SER A 22 19.51 -6.16 -4.92
N LEU A 23 20.27 -7.03 -4.25
CA LEU A 23 20.22 -7.19 -2.79
C LEU A 23 20.72 -5.95 -2.06
N ASP A 24 21.72 -5.23 -2.59
CA ASP A 24 22.20 -3.99 -1.99
C ASP A 24 21.19 -2.84 -2.16
N VAL A 25 20.53 -2.72 -3.32
CA VAL A 25 19.38 -1.82 -3.50
C VAL A 25 18.23 -2.22 -2.57
N VAL A 26 17.92 -3.52 -2.47
CA VAL A 26 16.87 -4.01 -1.58
C VAL A 26 17.22 -3.70 -0.12
N ARG A 27 18.47 -3.88 0.32
CA ARG A 27 18.93 -3.60 1.69
C ARG A 27 19.04 -2.10 1.99
N LYS A 28 19.32 -1.26 0.99
CA LYS A 28 19.34 0.19 1.15
C LYS A 28 17.93 0.77 1.31
N ASP A 29 16.94 0.20 0.63
CA ASP A 29 15.57 0.75 0.56
C ASP A 29 14.50 -0.12 1.25
N THR A 30 14.95 -1.11 2.02
CA THR A 30 14.14 -1.78 3.04
C THR A 30 14.47 -1.22 4.42
N TRP A 31 13.42 -1.09 5.22
CA TRP A 31 13.52 -0.74 6.62
C TRP A 31 12.57 -1.62 7.42
N TRP A 32 12.92 -1.85 8.67
CA TRP A 32 12.12 -2.61 9.60
C TRP A 32 10.92 -1.79 10.06
N ARG A 33 9.73 -2.37 9.90
CA ARG A 33 8.56 -1.99 10.69
C ARG A 33 8.76 -2.53 12.09
N VAL A 34 8.90 -1.63 13.06
CA VAL A 34 8.82 -2.03 14.47
C VAL A 34 7.40 -2.52 14.76
N LYS A 35 7.32 -3.74 15.29
CA LYS A 35 6.11 -4.28 15.91
C LYS A 35 6.44 -4.75 17.31
N ASN A 36 6.95 -5.98 17.47
CA ASN A 36 7.39 -6.49 18.76
C ASN A 36 8.85 -6.14 19.09
N GLY A 37 9.61 -5.65 18.11
CA GLY A 37 11.00 -5.21 18.26
C GLY A 37 11.99 -6.33 18.57
N LYS A 38 11.57 -7.60 18.55
CA LYS A 38 12.39 -8.76 18.93
C LYS A 38 13.37 -9.17 17.84
N ARG A 39 13.22 -8.65 16.61
CA ARG A 39 14.10 -8.95 15.47
C ARG A 39 14.88 -7.74 14.96
N ILE A 40 14.78 -6.60 15.65
CA ILE A 40 15.39 -5.34 15.25
C ILE A 40 16.44 -4.93 16.27
N HIS A 41 17.69 -4.81 15.85
CA HIS A 41 18.78 -4.28 16.65
C HIS A 41 18.70 -2.75 16.67
N ILE A 42 18.80 -2.15 17.86
CA ILE A 42 18.62 -0.71 18.03
C ILE A 42 19.58 0.09 17.13
N TRP A 43 20.85 -0.29 17.09
CA TRP A 43 21.91 0.51 16.46
C TRP A 43 22.29 0.06 15.05
N GLU A 44 22.05 -1.21 14.71
CA GLU A 44 22.52 -1.80 13.45
C GLU A 44 21.48 -1.74 12.34
N ASP A 45 20.21 -1.90 12.70
CA ASP A 45 19.09 -2.01 11.78
C ASP A 45 18.50 -0.64 11.40
N ARG A 46 17.86 -0.57 10.23
CA ARG A 46 17.12 0.60 9.75
C ARG A 46 15.68 0.51 10.22
N TRP A 47 15.25 1.31 11.19
CA TRP A 47 13.90 1.24 11.75
C TRP A 47 13.30 2.61 12.13
N LEU A 48 14.06 3.70 11.95
CA LEU A 48 13.57 5.05 12.20
C LEU A 48 12.98 5.69 10.94
N PRO A 49 11.84 6.41 11.03
CA PRO A 49 11.27 7.16 9.90
C PRO A 49 12.18 8.30 9.41
N THR A 50 12.98 8.84 10.32
CA THR A 50 13.94 9.92 10.10
C THR A 50 15.13 9.67 11.01
N PRO A 51 16.38 10.00 10.63
CA PRO A 51 16.80 10.75 9.43
C PRO A 51 16.77 9.90 8.15
N SER A 52 17.11 10.47 6.99
CA SER A 52 17.06 9.79 5.67
C SER A 52 17.88 8.49 5.59
N THR A 53 18.80 8.28 6.52
CA THR A 53 19.55 7.02 6.67
C THR A 53 18.72 5.90 7.29
N HIS A 54 17.57 6.22 7.90
CA HIS A 54 16.68 5.34 8.67
C HIS A 54 17.35 4.61 9.85
N LYS A 55 18.59 4.97 10.16
CA LYS A 55 19.39 4.43 11.25
C LYS A 55 19.48 5.42 12.39
N VAL A 56 19.67 4.87 13.59
CA VAL A 56 19.97 5.67 14.76
C VAL A 56 21.40 6.21 14.64
N ILE A 57 21.57 7.51 14.90
CA ILE A 57 22.84 8.24 14.87
C ILE A 57 23.40 8.44 16.28
N SER A 58 22.56 8.39 17.31
CA SER A 58 23.02 8.48 18.70
C SER A 58 24.19 7.51 18.99
N PRO A 59 25.19 7.91 19.80
CA PRO A 59 26.30 7.03 20.12
C PRO A 59 25.81 5.82 20.92
N PRO A 60 26.22 4.60 20.57
CA PRO A 60 25.84 3.40 21.32
C PRO A 60 26.27 3.54 22.78
N LYS A 61 25.30 3.52 23.68
CA LYS A 61 25.57 3.42 25.13
C LYS A 61 25.76 1.94 25.48
N PRO A 62 26.52 1.62 26.54
CA PRO A 62 26.71 0.24 26.99
C PRO A 62 25.39 -0.30 27.56
N LEU A 63 24.51 -0.73 26.66
CA LEU A 63 23.51 -1.75 26.90
C LEU A 63 24.13 -3.11 26.58
N ASP A 64 23.48 -4.18 27.03
CA ASP A 64 23.86 -5.56 26.69
C ASP A 64 24.18 -5.73 25.20
N ASN A 65 25.09 -6.68 24.89
CA ASN A 65 25.71 -6.90 23.57
C ASN A 65 24.76 -7.19 22.39
N PHE A 66 23.43 -7.16 22.59
CA PHE A 66 22.41 -7.34 21.56
C PHE A 66 21.16 -6.52 21.91
N ALA A 67 21.33 -5.20 22.09
CA ALA A 67 20.23 -4.33 22.46
C ALA A 67 19.16 -4.28 21.36
N MET A 68 18.06 -5.00 21.58
CA MET A 68 16.91 -5.09 20.66
C MET A 68 15.91 -3.97 20.92
N VAL A 69 15.17 -3.56 19.88
CA VAL A 69 14.13 -2.53 20.00
C VAL A 69 13.05 -2.94 21.01
N SER A 70 12.79 -4.23 21.17
CA SER A 70 11.88 -4.76 22.20
C SER A 70 12.21 -4.31 23.63
N SER A 71 13.49 -4.04 23.93
CA SER A 71 13.90 -3.53 25.27
C SER A 71 13.34 -2.14 25.59
N LEU A 72 13.09 -1.35 24.55
CA LEU A 72 12.50 -0.01 24.63
C LEU A 72 10.97 -0.04 24.75
N ILE A 73 10.35 -1.20 24.54
CA ILE A 73 8.91 -1.40 24.62
C ILE A 73 8.57 -1.91 26.03
N ASP A 74 7.51 -1.35 26.58
CA ASP A 74 6.91 -1.76 27.83
C ASP A 74 5.83 -2.81 27.55
N ASP A 75 6.00 -4.00 28.14
CA ASP A 75 5.11 -5.13 27.88
C ASP A 75 3.72 -4.96 28.49
N ASP A 76 3.55 -4.15 29.52
CA ASP A 76 2.25 -3.96 30.18
C ASP A 76 1.43 -2.89 29.47
N SER A 77 2.03 -1.73 29.19
CA SER A 77 1.39 -0.62 28.49
C SER A 77 1.34 -0.78 26.97
N LYS A 78 2.07 -1.77 26.41
CA LYS A 78 2.23 -1.99 24.96
C LYS A 78 2.68 -0.72 24.23
N TRP A 79 3.51 0.09 24.89
CA TRP A 79 3.99 1.37 24.40
C TRP A 79 5.49 1.53 24.67
N TRP A 80 6.11 2.57 24.10
CA TRP A 80 7.50 2.91 24.37
C TRP A 80 7.72 3.32 25.82
N LYS A 81 8.85 2.92 26.43
CA LYS A 81 9.35 3.42 27.72
C LYS A 81 9.93 4.82 27.53
N PRO A 82 9.18 5.90 27.85
CA PRO A 82 9.54 7.24 27.40
C PRO A 82 10.84 7.75 28.02
N ASP A 83 11.07 7.47 29.29
CA ASP A 83 12.27 7.91 30.01
C ASP A 83 13.52 7.19 29.51
N LEU A 84 13.40 5.88 29.24
CA LEU A 84 14.48 5.09 28.68
C LEU A 84 14.85 5.60 27.27
N VAL A 85 13.87 5.81 26.40
CA VAL A 85 14.09 6.36 25.05
C VAL A 85 14.75 7.73 25.12
N LYS A 86 14.25 8.65 25.95
CA LYS A 86 14.86 9.99 26.12
C LYS A 86 16.28 9.94 26.68
N SER A 87 16.60 8.92 27.49
CA SER A 87 17.95 8.76 28.06
C SER A 87 18.96 8.19 27.06
N LEU A 88 18.51 7.37 26.10
CA LEU A 88 19.39 6.64 25.18
C LEU A 88 19.63 7.38 23.86
N PHE A 89 18.65 8.15 23.40
CA PHE A 89 18.69 8.79 22.08
C PHE A 89 18.76 10.31 22.18
N LEU A 90 19.30 10.95 21.13
CA LEU A 90 19.28 12.39 20.94
C LEU A 90 17.83 12.89 20.94
N PRO A 91 17.55 14.13 21.39
CA PRO A 91 16.17 14.61 21.56
C PRO A 91 15.28 14.48 20.33
N PHE A 92 15.82 14.70 19.12
CA PHE A 92 15.05 14.56 17.88
C PHE A 92 14.75 13.10 17.54
N GLU A 93 15.68 12.17 17.78
CA GLU A 93 15.46 10.74 17.56
C GLU A 93 14.49 10.17 18.58
N ALA A 94 14.63 10.55 19.86
CA ALA A 94 13.68 10.18 20.90
C ALA A 94 12.26 10.65 20.53
N ALA A 95 12.09 11.89 20.06
CA ALA A 95 10.81 12.39 19.59
C ALA A 95 10.26 11.57 18.41
N THR A 96 11.12 11.19 17.45
CA THR A 96 10.72 10.33 16.32
C THR A 96 10.34 8.93 16.76
N ILE A 97 11.14 8.28 17.63
CA ILE A 97 10.89 6.92 18.14
C ILE A 97 9.54 6.87 18.85
N LEU A 98 9.28 7.82 19.75
CA LEU A 98 8.02 7.87 20.48
C LEU A 98 6.82 7.99 19.55
N ARG A 99 6.97 8.66 18.40
CA ARG A 99 5.94 8.82 17.35
C ARG A 99 5.75 7.58 16.48
N ILE A 100 6.59 6.55 16.61
CA ILE A 100 6.37 5.29 15.90
C ILE A 100 5.21 4.55 16.60
N PRO A 101 4.09 4.31 15.91
CA PRO A 101 2.98 3.57 16.47
C PRO A 101 3.35 2.10 16.75
N ILE A 102 3.12 1.63 17.98
CA ILE A 102 3.27 0.21 18.34
C ILE A 102 1.92 -0.49 18.24
N SER A 103 1.94 -1.69 17.67
CA SER A 103 0.76 -2.56 17.58
C SER A 103 0.45 -3.20 18.94
N TYR A 104 -0.81 -3.17 19.34
CA TYR A 104 -1.26 -3.73 20.63
C TYR A 104 -1.00 -5.24 20.74
N ASN A 105 -1.13 -5.95 19.61
CA ASN A 105 -0.96 -7.40 19.55
C ASN A 105 0.51 -7.84 19.48
N LEU A 106 1.46 -6.89 19.38
CA LEU A 106 2.89 -7.15 19.18
C LEU A 106 3.19 -8.28 18.17
N PRO A 107 2.69 -8.20 16.92
CA PRO A 107 2.99 -9.18 15.88
C PRO A 107 4.48 -9.17 15.53
N GLU A 108 4.95 -10.19 14.80
CA GLU A 108 6.35 -10.25 14.37
C GLU A 108 6.75 -9.08 13.47
N ASP A 109 7.92 -8.51 13.76
CA ASP A 109 8.58 -7.46 12.98
C ASP A 109 8.65 -7.84 11.49
N SER A 110 8.48 -6.84 10.61
CA SER A 110 8.41 -7.07 9.17
C SER A 110 9.18 -6.02 8.40
N LEU A 111 9.86 -6.42 7.33
CA LEU A 111 10.49 -5.47 6.40
C LEU A 111 9.44 -4.79 5.53
N ILE A 112 9.54 -3.48 5.40
CA ILE A 112 8.70 -2.65 4.51
C ILE A 112 9.59 -2.13 3.39
N TRP A 113 9.02 -2.03 2.19
CA TRP A 113 9.66 -1.43 1.04
C TRP A 113 9.36 0.08 0.92
N LEU A 114 10.39 0.94 0.90
CA LEU A 114 10.21 2.40 0.83
C LEU A 114 9.84 2.92 -0.57
N GLY A 115 10.00 2.11 -1.62
CA GLY A 115 9.80 2.56 -3.00
C GLY A 115 8.35 2.75 -3.44
N ASN A 116 7.36 2.51 -2.59
CA ASN A 116 5.98 2.90 -2.86
C ASN A 116 5.18 3.16 -1.58
N LYS A 117 4.10 3.96 -1.71
CA LYS A 117 3.20 4.34 -0.59
C LYS A 117 2.52 3.16 0.08
N ASN A 118 2.46 2.02 -0.59
CA ASN A 118 1.81 0.81 -0.10
C ASN A 118 2.79 -0.11 0.62
N GLY A 119 4.07 0.26 0.78
CA GLY A 119 5.08 -0.47 1.56
C GLY A 119 5.42 -1.88 1.09
N SER A 120 4.83 -2.34 -0.02
CA SER A 120 5.03 -3.68 -0.57
C SER A 120 6.17 -3.66 -1.58
N PHE A 121 7.07 -4.63 -1.52
CA PHE A 121 8.12 -4.74 -2.52
C PHE A 121 7.51 -5.01 -3.90
N THR A 122 7.82 -4.15 -4.87
CA THR A 122 7.58 -4.43 -6.28
C THR A 122 8.83 -4.15 -7.08
N VAL A 123 9.09 -5.00 -8.09
CA VAL A 123 10.21 -4.83 -9.02
C VAL A 123 10.17 -3.44 -9.67
N LYS A 124 8.96 -2.92 -9.95
CA LYS A 124 8.74 -1.58 -10.51
C LYS A 124 9.29 -0.47 -9.60
N SER A 125 8.99 -0.53 -8.30
CA SER A 125 9.46 0.48 -7.35
C SER A 125 10.96 0.37 -7.03
N ALA A 126 11.52 -0.85 -7.05
CA ALA A 126 12.96 -1.06 -6.91
C ALA A 126 13.74 -0.50 -8.10
N TYR A 127 13.18 -0.63 -9.30
CA TYR A 127 13.74 -0.06 -10.50
C TYR A 127 13.88 1.48 -10.44
N TYR A 128 12.81 2.19 -10.05
CA TYR A 128 12.85 3.66 -9.98
C TYR A 128 13.88 4.19 -8.96
N ILE A 129 14.06 3.49 -7.83
CA ILE A 129 15.05 3.91 -6.85
C ILE A 129 16.47 3.64 -7.34
N ALA A 130 16.72 2.47 -7.95
CA ALA A 130 18.02 2.15 -8.54
C ALA A 130 18.41 3.17 -9.63
N ALA A 131 17.46 3.57 -10.49
CA ALA A 131 17.70 4.59 -11.51
C ALA A 131 18.12 5.94 -10.91
N LYS A 132 17.48 6.36 -9.81
CA LYS A 132 17.78 7.62 -9.13
C LYS A 132 19.17 7.63 -8.45
N LEU A 133 19.60 6.51 -7.89
CA LEU A 133 20.93 6.38 -7.26
C LEU A 133 22.07 6.46 -8.27
N VAL A 134 21.85 5.94 -9.48
CA VAL A 134 22.81 6.04 -10.61
C VAL A 134 22.91 7.48 -11.11
N GLU A 135 21.79 8.22 -11.18
CA GLU A 135 21.78 9.63 -11.59
C GLU A 135 22.51 10.56 -10.60
N GLN A 136 22.56 10.20 -9.31
CA GLN A 136 23.15 11.01 -8.25
C GLN A 136 24.66 10.76 -8.04
N GLY A 137 25.27 9.86 -8.81
CA GLY A 137 26.72 9.64 -8.78
C GLY A 137 27.24 8.92 -7.52
N GLU A 138 26.37 8.32 -6.71
CA GLU A 138 26.76 7.51 -5.54
C GLU A 138 27.23 6.09 -5.91
N TYR A 139 27.51 5.84 -7.20
CA TYR A 139 27.94 4.56 -7.74
C TYR A 139 29.08 4.80 -8.74
N GLU A 140 30.28 4.25 -8.49
CA GLU A 140 31.41 4.40 -9.41
C GLU A 140 31.27 3.49 -10.63
N GLU A 141 31.34 4.09 -11.82
CA GLU A 141 31.29 3.41 -13.12
C GLU A 141 32.57 2.58 -13.36
N GLY A 142 32.40 1.30 -13.69
CA GLY A 142 33.49 0.49 -14.24
C GLY A 142 33.69 0.77 -15.74
N PRO A 143 34.90 0.56 -16.31
CA PRO A 143 35.29 1.10 -17.62
C PRO A 143 34.55 0.51 -18.84
N SER A 144 33.68 -0.48 -18.65
CA SER A 144 32.96 -1.19 -19.71
C SER A 144 31.49 -0.75 -19.87
N ASP A 145 31.02 0.23 -19.09
CA ASP A 145 29.57 0.47 -18.88
C ASP A 145 28.94 1.51 -19.84
N SER A 146 29.70 2.05 -20.78
CA SER A 146 29.26 3.16 -21.64
C SER A 146 28.18 2.82 -22.68
N SER A 147 27.94 1.53 -22.95
CA SER A 147 26.91 1.04 -23.88
C SER A 147 25.63 0.61 -23.16
N ALA A 148 25.72 0.08 -21.94
CA ALA A 148 24.56 -0.23 -21.11
C ALA A 148 23.87 1.05 -20.61
N LEU A 149 24.62 2.08 -20.21
CA LEU A 149 24.04 3.35 -19.75
C LEU A 149 23.31 4.13 -20.85
N ARG A 150 23.74 4.02 -22.12
CA ARG A 150 22.99 4.58 -23.27
C ARG A 150 21.68 3.83 -23.53
N PHE A 151 21.67 2.52 -23.28
CA PHE A 151 20.46 1.69 -23.34
C PHE A 151 19.50 2.02 -22.19
N TRP A 152 19.99 2.23 -20.96
CA TRP A 152 19.15 2.50 -19.79
C TRP A 152 18.63 3.95 -19.70
N ARG A 153 19.38 4.96 -20.19
CA ARG A 153 18.88 6.35 -20.30
C ARG A 153 17.71 6.51 -21.27
N LYS A 154 17.63 5.67 -22.31
CA LYS A 154 16.61 5.80 -23.36
C LYS A 154 15.31 5.04 -23.04
N TYR A 155 15.37 3.98 -22.23
CA TYR A 155 14.25 3.02 -22.08
C TYR A 155 13.77 2.79 -20.64
N GLY A 156 14.20 3.60 -19.68
CA GLY A 156 13.94 3.38 -18.25
C GLY A 156 12.57 3.77 -17.68
N SER A 157 11.49 3.63 -18.44
CA SER A 157 10.13 3.91 -17.95
C SER A 157 9.11 2.78 -18.16
N SER A 158 9.55 1.61 -18.65
CA SER A 158 8.64 0.51 -19.02
C SER A 158 8.73 -0.64 -18.02
N LYS A 159 7.60 -0.99 -17.41
CA LYS A 159 7.44 -2.11 -16.47
C LYS A 159 7.95 -3.42 -17.08
N PHE A 160 8.91 -4.08 -16.42
CA PHE A 160 9.24 -5.48 -16.68
C PHE A 160 9.00 -6.35 -15.45
N PRO A 161 8.16 -7.39 -15.53
CA PRO A 161 8.23 -8.51 -14.60
C PRO A 161 9.32 -9.47 -15.06
N LEU A 162 10.45 -9.50 -14.35
CA LEU A 162 11.41 -10.60 -14.46
C LEU A 162 10.89 -11.79 -13.65
N ARG A 163 10.22 -12.74 -14.31
CA ARG A 163 10.07 -14.12 -13.83
C ARG A 163 10.15 -15.06 -15.03
N GLY A 164 10.99 -16.10 -14.89
CA GLY A 164 11.12 -17.19 -15.86
C GLY A 164 12.36 -17.06 -16.75
N LEU A 165 13.52 -17.46 -16.24
CA LEU A 165 14.66 -17.81 -17.08
C LEU A 165 14.43 -19.24 -17.60
N SER A 166 14.07 -19.37 -18.88
CA SER A 166 14.27 -20.59 -19.64
C SER A 166 14.89 -20.26 -21.01
N SER A 167 16.09 -20.81 -21.17
CA SER A 167 16.84 -21.21 -22.38
C SER A 167 16.74 -20.38 -23.67
N ALA A 168 17.87 -19.75 -24.02
CA ALA A 168 18.19 -19.06 -25.27
C ALA A 168 17.34 -17.82 -25.53
N GLY A 169 17.96 -16.65 -25.67
CA GLY A 169 17.27 -15.35 -25.79
C GLY A 169 16.45 -15.14 -27.07
N PHE A 170 15.87 -16.18 -27.67
CA PHE A 170 14.99 -16.15 -28.82
C PHE A 170 13.52 -16.17 -28.40
N CYS A 171 12.65 -15.57 -29.22
CA CYS A 171 11.23 -15.48 -28.93
C CYS A 171 10.55 -16.85 -28.98
N SER A 172 9.90 -17.26 -27.89
CA SER A 172 9.25 -18.57 -27.76
C SER A 172 8.05 -18.80 -28.70
N LEU A 173 7.62 -17.78 -29.45
CA LEU A 173 6.52 -17.88 -30.42
C LEU A 173 6.99 -17.97 -31.88
N CYS A 174 8.11 -17.33 -32.23
CA CYS A 174 8.62 -17.32 -33.60
C CYS A 174 9.93 -18.09 -33.79
N ASP A 175 10.66 -18.33 -32.69
CA ASP A 175 11.96 -19.02 -32.60
C ASP A 175 13.04 -18.50 -33.55
N LYS A 176 12.87 -17.27 -34.05
CA LYS A 176 13.70 -16.68 -35.12
C LYS A 176 14.48 -15.45 -34.69
N CYS A 177 13.94 -14.66 -33.77
CA CYS A 177 14.49 -13.37 -33.38
C CYS A 177 14.80 -13.32 -31.89
N MET A 178 15.80 -12.51 -31.53
CA MET A 178 16.09 -12.22 -30.13
C MET A 178 14.89 -11.56 -29.47
N GLU A 179 14.49 -12.06 -28.31
CA GLU A 179 13.26 -11.62 -27.67
C GLU A 179 13.46 -10.27 -26.99
N THR A 180 12.85 -9.25 -27.59
CA THR A 180 12.63 -7.94 -26.96
C THR A 180 11.13 -7.72 -26.76
N THR A 181 10.76 -6.74 -25.95
CA THR A 181 9.35 -6.41 -25.68
C THR A 181 8.64 -5.90 -26.92
N THR A 182 9.31 -5.04 -27.68
CA THR A 182 8.81 -4.55 -28.96
C THR A 182 8.69 -5.70 -29.96
N HIS A 183 9.64 -6.65 -29.96
CA HIS A 183 9.47 -7.86 -30.75
C HIS A 183 8.28 -8.69 -30.28
N ALA A 184 8.18 -9.04 -29.01
CA ALA A 184 7.11 -9.88 -28.47
C ALA A 184 5.71 -9.29 -28.69
N LEU A 185 5.57 -7.96 -28.64
CA LEU A 185 4.28 -7.28 -28.72
C LEU A 185 3.95 -6.75 -30.12
N ILE A 186 4.94 -6.39 -30.93
CA ILE A 186 4.73 -5.68 -32.20
C ILE A 186 5.36 -6.44 -33.38
N HIS A 187 6.66 -6.76 -33.33
CA HIS A 187 7.39 -7.26 -34.52
C HIS A 187 7.36 -8.78 -34.71
N CYS A 188 6.97 -9.55 -33.70
CA CYS A 188 6.81 -11.00 -33.81
C CYS A 188 5.73 -11.32 -34.85
N ALA A 189 5.96 -12.30 -35.72
CA ALA A 189 5.00 -12.68 -36.76
C ALA A 189 3.60 -12.95 -36.18
N HIS A 190 3.55 -13.66 -35.06
CA HIS A 190 2.30 -13.93 -34.34
C HIS A 190 1.59 -12.65 -33.85
N ALA A 191 2.37 -11.68 -33.37
CA ALA A 191 1.83 -10.40 -32.94
C ALA A 191 1.33 -9.58 -34.14
N LYS A 192 2.10 -9.51 -35.23
CA LYS A 192 1.69 -8.84 -36.49
C LYS A 192 0.40 -9.42 -37.04
N ASP A 193 0.28 -10.75 -37.08
CA ASP A 193 -0.93 -11.44 -37.52
C ASP A 193 -2.12 -11.14 -36.60
N THR A 194 -1.88 -10.96 -35.29
CA THR A 194 -2.94 -10.57 -34.34
C THR A 194 -3.39 -9.13 -34.59
N TRP A 195 -2.45 -8.20 -34.80
CA TRP A 195 -2.76 -6.81 -35.10
C TRP A 195 -3.48 -6.64 -36.44
N ALA A 196 -3.16 -7.46 -37.44
CA ALA A 196 -3.82 -7.45 -38.75
C ALA A 196 -5.32 -7.83 -38.69
N LEU A 197 -5.77 -8.46 -37.60
CA LEU A 197 -7.20 -8.75 -37.37
C LEU A 197 -8.00 -7.53 -36.92
N TRP A 198 -7.33 -6.46 -36.50
CA TRP A 198 -7.97 -5.19 -36.16
C TRP A 198 -8.24 -4.36 -37.42
N LEU A 199 -9.30 -4.71 -38.15
CA LEU A 199 -9.62 -4.14 -39.47
C LEU A 199 -9.93 -2.62 -39.44
N ASP A 200 -10.47 -2.12 -38.34
CA ASP A 200 -10.82 -0.71 -38.12
C ASP A 200 -9.75 0.06 -37.33
N CYS A 201 -8.53 -0.46 -37.25
CA CYS A 201 -7.43 0.21 -36.58
C CYS A 201 -7.05 1.52 -37.31
N PRO A 202 -7.01 2.68 -36.63
CA PRO A 202 -6.60 3.96 -37.22
C PRO A 202 -5.10 4.03 -37.55
N LEU A 203 -4.29 3.03 -37.15
CA LEU A 203 -2.86 2.96 -37.36
C LEU A 203 -2.46 1.60 -37.96
N ASP A 204 -1.47 1.57 -38.84
CA ASP A 204 -0.88 0.31 -39.33
C ASP A 204 0.21 -0.17 -38.37
N ILE A 205 -0.21 -0.91 -37.33
CA ILE A 205 0.68 -1.44 -36.30
C ILE A 205 1.54 -2.59 -36.83
N ALA A 206 1.06 -3.36 -37.82
CA ALA A 206 1.79 -4.52 -38.33
C ALA A 206 2.99 -4.10 -39.21
N ALA A 207 2.88 -2.96 -39.89
CA ALA A 207 3.91 -2.39 -40.74
C ALA A 207 4.87 -1.41 -40.03
N THR A 208 4.65 -1.10 -38.75
CA THR A 208 5.47 -0.11 -38.05
C THR A 208 6.71 -0.69 -37.37
N ASP A 209 7.78 0.11 -37.36
CA ASP A 209 9.01 -0.11 -36.60
C ASP A 209 9.04 0.68 -35.27
N MET A 210 7.92 1.30 -34.91
CA MET A 210 7.77 2.09 -33.68
C MET A 210 7.67 1.21 -32.45
N ASP A 211 8.04 1.79 -31.31
CA ASP A 211 7.82 1.14 -30.02
C ASP A 211 6.36 1.27 -29.53
N ILE A 212 6.02 0.46 -28.53
CA ILE A 212 4.64 0.38 -28.02
C ILE A 212 4.11 1.70 -27.43
N LEU A 213 5.00 2.56 -26.90
CA LEU A 213 4.61 3.84 -26.31
C LEU A 213 4.39 4.89 -27.38
N ASP A 214 5.21 4.88 -28.44
CA ASP A 214 5.03 5.74 -29.60
C ASP A 214 3.69 5.43 -30.30
N ILE A 215 3.35 4.14 -30.43
CA ILE A 215 2.06 3.70 -30.99
C ILE A 215 0.90 4.17 -30.08
N ALA A 216 1.02 4.03 -28.76
CA ALA A 216 0.03 4.52 -27.81
C ALA A 216 -0.16 6.05 -27.91
N GLY A 217 0.94 6.79 -28.08
CA GLY A 217 0.92 8.23 -28.32
C GLY A 217 0.13 8.60 -29.58
N GLN A 218 0.33 7.87 -30.67
CA GLN A 218 -0.44 8.08 -31.90
C GLN A 218 -1.93 7.75 -31.73
N PHE A 219 -2.31 6.80 -30.88
CA PHE A 219 -3.71 6.56 -30.54
C PHE A 219 -4.33 7.71 -29.74
N CYS A 220 -3.57 8.34 -28.85
CA CYS A 220 -4.02 9.54 -28.13
C CYS A 220 -4.23 10.73 -29.07
N GLU A 221 -3.45 10.84 -30.15
CA GLU A 221 -3.53 11.95 -31.10
C GLU A 221 -4.55 11.72 -32.23
N LYS A 222 -4.64 10.50 -32.75
CA LYS A 222 -5.39 10.16 -33.98
C LYS A 222 -6.55 9.18 -33.76
N GLY A 223 -6.59 8.53 -32.60
CA GLY A 223 -7.60 7.52 -32.26
C GLY A 223 -8.64 8.03 -31.26
N THR A 224 -9.57 7.15 -30.92
CA THR A 224 -10.55 7.37 -29.85
C THR A 224 -10.12 6.70 -28.55
N SER A 225 -10.81 7.02 -27.44
CA SER A 225 -10.62 6.32 -26.16
C SER A 225 -10.91 4.82 -26.27
N ARG A 226 -11.83 4.43 -27.17
CA ARG A 226 -12.12 3.02 -27.49
C ARG A 226 -10.94 2.37 -28.20
N ASP A 227 -10.34 3.06 -29.16
CA ASP A 227 -9.20 2.52 -29.91
C ASP A 227 -7.98 2.33 -28.98
N LEU A 228 -7.72 3.30 -28.11
CA LEU A 228 -6.66 3.17 -27.11
C LEU A 228 -6.90 1.99 -26.15
N ALA A 229 -8.15 1.76 -25.74
CA ALA A 229 -8.50 0.61 -24.91
C ALA A 229 -8.35 -0.72 -25.68
N THR A 230 -8.82 -0.79 -26.92
CA THR A 230 -8.64 -1.96 -27.80
C THR A 230 -7.16 -2.27 -28.00
N PHE A 231 -6.33 -1.25 -28.22
CA PHE A 231 -4.88 -1.37 -28.33
C PHE A 231 -4.26 -2.02 -27.09
N PHE A 232 -4.52 -1.46 -25.89
CA PHE A 232 -3.94 -2.01 -24.67
C PHE A 232 -4.45 -3.42 -24.33
N MET A 233 -5.73 -3.70 -24.57
CA MET A 233 -6.30 -5.03 -24.34
C MET A 233 -5.69 -6.07 -25.29
N THR A 234 -5.45 -5.70 -26.54
CA THR A 234 -4.82 -6.58 -27.53
C THR A 234 -3.36 -6.84 -27.18
N ALA A 235 -2.60 -5.80 -26.82
CA ALA A 235 -1.22 -5.94 -26.36
C ALA A 235 -1.11 -6.83 -25.11
N TRP A 236 -2.04 -6.69 -24.17
CA TRP A 236 -2.10 -7.52 -22.96
C TRP A 236 -2.41 -8.98 -23.29
N SER A 237 -3.34 -9.26 -24.22
CA SER A 237 -3.66 -10.61 -24.65
C SER A 237 -2.51 -11.27 -25.43
N ILE A 238 -1.79 -10.53 -26.29
CA ILE A 238 -0.58 -11.02 -26.97
C ILE A 238 0.49 -11.41 -25.95
N TRP A 239 0.73 -10.57 -24.94
CA TRP A 239 1.66 -10.87 -23.85
C TRP A 239 1.23 -12.09 -23.04
N GLY A 240 -0.07 -12.19 -22.74
CA GLY A 240 -0.66 -13.33 -22.03
C GLY A 240 -0.44 -14.64 -22.77
N ASN A 241 -0.70 -14.66 -24.09
CA ASN A 241 -0.46 -15.82 -24.94
C ASN A 241 1.02 -16.23 -24.96
N ARG A 242 1.93 -15.26 -25.10
CA ARG A 242 3.38 -15.50 -25.03
C ARG A 242 3.78 -16.16 -23.71
N ASN A 243 3.23 -15.71 -22.59
CA ASN A 243 3.53 -16.34 -21.29
C ASN A 243 2.94 -17.76 -21.20
N GLN A 244 1.78 -18.03 -21.78
CA GLN A 244 1.22 -19.38 -21.83
C GLN A 244 2.07 -20.32 -22.69
N ALA A 245 2.58 -19.86 -23.83
CA ALA A 245 3.51 -20.62 -24.65
C ALA A 245 4.82 -20.94 -23.89
N ILE A 246 5.35 -19.99 -23.11
CA ILE A 246 6.56 -20.20 -22.29
C ILE A 246 6.34 -21.21 -21.15
N HIS A 247 5.19 -21.16 -20.49
CA HIS A 247 4.97 -21.90 -19.24
C HIS A 247 4.30 -23.25 -19.42
N ASN A 248 3.44 -23.39 -20.43
CA ASN A 248 2.59 -24.55 -20.63
C ASN A 248 2.78 -25.20 -22.02
N ASP A 249 3.75 -24.73 -22.82
CA ASP A 249 4.00 -25.16 -24.21
C ASP A 249 2.73 -25.12 -25.09
N ALA A 250 1.81 -24.22 -24.75
CA ALA A 250 0.46 -24.16 -25.30
C ALA A 250 0.12 -22.71 -25.67
N GLY A 251 0.60 -22.27 -26.84
CA GLY A 251 0.17 -21.02 -27.46
C GLY A 251 -1.16 -21.19 -28.21
N ILE A 252 -1.98 -20.14 -28.22
CA ILE A 252 -3.22 -20.06 -29.01
C ILE A 252 -2.99 -19.25 -30.29
N THR A 253 -3.88 -19.39 -31.27
CA THR A 253 -3.77 -18.72 -32.59
C THR A 253 -4.01 -17.21 -32.51
N PRO A 254 -3.50 -16.39 -33.47
CA PRO A 254 -3.73 -14.94 -33.48
C PRO A 254 -5.22 -14.56 -33.39
N MET A 255 -6.09 -15.31 -34.06
CA MET A 255 -7.54 -15.11 -34.02
C MET A 255 -8.13 -15.33 -32.62
N GLN A 256 -7.66 -16.34 -31.89
CA GLN A 256 -8.09 -16.59 -30.53
C GLN A 256 -7.57 -15.54 -29.55
N VAL A 257 -6.37 -15.01 -29.77
CA VAL A 257 -5.81 -13.89 -28.99
C VAL A 257 -6.65 -12.64 -29.19
N TRP A 258 -6.95 -12.29 -30.44
CA TRP A 258 -7.79 -11.15 -30.80
C TRP A 258 -9.19 -11.24 -30.19
N GLU A 259 -9.86 -12.39 -30.33
CA GLU A 259 -11.21 -12.58 -29.79
C GLU A 259 -11.22 -12.58 -28.25
N SER A 260 -10.12 -12.97 -27.60
CA SER A 260 -9.98 -12.88 -26.14
C SER A 260 -9.80 -11.43 -25.68
N ALA A 261 -9.04 -10.62 -26.41
CA ALA A 261 -8.89 -9.19 -26.13
C ALA A 261 -10.25 -8.45 -26.27
N ARG A 262 -10.99 -8.75 -27.34
CA ARG A 262 -12.30 -8.15 -27.62
C ARG A 262 -13.33 -8.51 -26.55
N ARG A 263 -13.41 -9.78 -26.15
CA ARG A 263 -14.30 -10.23 -25.07
C ARG A 263 -13.97 -9.57 -23.74
N ALA A 264 -12.69 -9.53 -23.36
CA ALA A 264 -12.26 -8.90 -22.12
C ALA A 264 -12.60 -7.39 -22.07
N LEU A 265 -12.55 -6.69 -23.21
CA LEU A 265 -12.96 -5.30 -23.31
C LEU A 265 -14.49 -5.12 -23.17
N ILE A 266 -15.28 -6.02 -23.75
CA ILE A 266 -16.74 -6.03 -23.60
C ILE A 266 -17.14 -6.28 -22.14
N ASP A 267 -16.53 -7.29 -21.50
CA ASP A 267 -16.79 -7.62 -20.11
C ASP A 267 -16.43 -6.45 -19.16
N PHE A 268 -15.30 -5.79 -19.41
CA PHE A 268 -14.89 -4.60 -18.68
C PHE A 268 -15.92 -3.46 -18.82
N ASN A 269 -16.38 -3.18 -20.04
CA ASN A 269 -17.37 -2.12 -20.28
C ASN A 269 -18.72 -2.44 -19.64
N ASN A 270 -19.15 -3.72 -19.67
CA ASN A 270 -20.39 -4.19 -19.05
C ASN A 270 -20.32 -4.08 -17.51
N ALA A 271 -19.19 -4.40 -16.91
CA ALA A 271 -18.97 -4.24 -15.46
C ALA A 271 -18.98 -2.76 -15.04
N CYS A 272 -18.43 -1.87 -15.87
CA CYS A 272 -18.46 -0.43 -15.62
C CYS A 272 -19.87 0.17 -15.77
N THR A 273 -20.70 -0.37 -16.67
CA THR A 273 -22.10 0.10 -16.88
C THR A 273 -23.10 -0.53 -15.92
N GLN A 274 -22.86 -1.72 -15.37
CA GLN A 274 -23.69 -2.30 -14.31
C GLN A 274 -23.53 -1.59 -12.95
N SER A 275 -22.48 -0.77 -12.77
CA SER A 275 -22.26 0.01 -11.55
C SER A 275 -23.11 1.30 -11.47
N THR A 276 -24.03 1.54 -12.43
CA THR A 276 -24.94 2.71 -12.46
C THR A 276 -26.40 2.41 -12.13
N LEU A 277 -26.71 1.31 -11.43
CA LEU A 277 -28.03 1.18 -10.80
C LEU A 277 -28.11 2.08 -9.56
N THR A 278 -28.81 3.19 -9.75
CA THR A 278 -29.20 4.20 -8.75
C THR A 278 -29.64 3.57 -7.44
N SER A 279 -28.79 3.67 -6.42
CA SER A 279 -29.25 3.72 -5.03
C SER A 279 -30.09 5.00 -4.83
N PRO A 280 -31.16 4.96 -4.03
CA PRO A 280 -31.93 6.15 -3.72
C PRO A 280 -31.02 7.26 -3.14
N ALA A 281 -31.39 8.52 -3.39
CA ALA A 281 -30.60 9.71 -3.08
C ALA A 281 -29.89 9.63 -1.71
N PRO A 282 -28.62 10.05 -1.59
CA PRO A 282 -27.88 9.93 -0.35
C PRO A 282 -28.57 10.78 0.73
N GLN A 283 -29.16 10.11 1.72
CA GLN A 283 -29.56 10.75 2.96
C GLN A 283 -28.29 11.25 3.64
N HIS A 284 -28.11 12.57 3.67
CA HIS A 284 -26.96 13.23 4.28
C HIS A 284 -27.01 13.25 5.82
N LYS A 285 -28.01 12.60 6.42
CA LYS A 285 -28.26 12.59 7.86
C LYS A 285 -27.87 11.23 8.45
N TRP A 286 -27.28 11.26 9.65
CA TRP A 286 -27.03 10.04 10.40
C TRP A 286 -28.34 9.31 10.69
N THR A 287 -28.31 8.00 10.71
CA THR A 287 -29.49 7.15 11.02
C THR A 287 -29.12 6.08 12.02
N ALA A 288 -30.08 5.73 12.88
CA ALA A 288 -29.90 4.64 13.83
C ALA A 288 -29.63 3.29 13.12
N PRO A 289 -28.85 2.39 13.71
CA PRO A 289 -28.63 1.06 13.17
C PRO A 289 -29.90 0.19 13.24
N PRO A 290 -29.97 -0.90 12.44
CA PRO A 290 -31.02 -1.91 12.58
C PRO A 290 -31.04 -2.54 13.98
N SER A 291 -32.18 -3.11 14.38
CA SER A 291 -32.29 -3.87 15.62
C SER A 291 -31.27 -5.02 15.66
N GLY A 292 -30.63 -5.20 16.82
CA GLY A 292 -29.56 -6.18 17.02
C GLY A 292 -28.17 -5.71 16.57
N PHE A 293 -28.03 -4.49 16.03
CA PHE A 293 -26.74 -3.88 15.71
C PHE A 293 -26.51 -2.62 16.53
N PHE A 294 -25.23 -2.37 16.83
CA PHE A 294 -24.75 -1.10 17.36
C PHE A 294 -24.00 -0.34 16.28
N LYS A 295 -24.09 0.98 16.32
CA LYS A 295 -23.41 1.86 15.38
C LYS A 295 -22.29 2.61 16.08
N ILE A 296 -21.09 2.49 15.55
CA ILE A 296 -19.86 3.05 16.12
C ILE A 296 -19.36 4.11 15.15
N ASN A 297 -19.44 5.39 15.55
CA ASN A 297 -18.91 6.51 14.78
C ASN A 297 -17.57 6.93 15.37
N VAL A 298 -16.56 7.12 14.52
CA VAL A 298 -15.20 7.49 14.92
C VAL A 298 -14.70 8.70 14.13
N ASP A 299 -13.88 9.53 14.76
CA ASP A 299 -13.24 10.69 14.11
C ASP A 299 -11.88 10.98 14.74
N GLY A 300 -10.91 11.33 13.90
CA GLY A 300 -9.58 11.77 14.28
C GLY A 300 -9.39 13.29 14.11
N ALA A 301 -8.87 13.96 15.13
CA ALA A 301 -8.53 15.38 15.04
C ALA A 301 -7.02 15.61 15.25
N THR A 302 -6.35 16.19 14.26
CA THR A 302 -4.94 16.61 14.37
C THR A 302 -4.82 18.04 14.88
N SER A 303 -3.62 18.44 15.32
CA SER A 303 -3.37 19.81 15.75
C SER A 303 -2.44 20.56 14.80
N ALA A 304 -2.99 21.47 14.00
CA ALA A 304 -2.21 22.37 13.15
C ALA A 304 -1.24 23.28 13.94
N ASN A 305 -1.44 23.46 15.24
CA ASN A 305 -0.68 24.38 16.10
C ASN A 305 0.26 23.67 17.08
N GLY A 306 0.59 22.38 16.86
CA GLY A 306 1.61 21.66 17.65
C GLY A 306 1.11 21.05 18.97
N GLY A 307 -0.05 20.39 18.96
CA GLY A 307 -0.60 19.66 20.10
C GLY A 307 -0.91 18.21 19.75
N ASN A 308 -1.25 17.38 20.73
CA ASN A 308 -1.50 15.96 20.49
C ASN A 308 -2.71 15.74 19.58
N SER A 309 -2.64 14.69 18.75
CA SER A 309 -3.80 14.21 18.01
C SER A 309 -4.85 13.67 18.95
N CYS A 310 -6.12 13.72 18.56
CA CYS A 310 -7.26 13.42 19.42
C CYS A 310 -8.25 12.51 18.71
N ILE A 311 -9.02 11.76 19.49
CA ILE A 311 -9.99 10.78 19.00
C ILE A 311 -11.34 11.03 19.65
N GLY A 312 -12.39 10.93 18.85
CA GLY A 312 -13.77 10.84 19.31
C GLY A 312 -14.41 9.54 18.86
N VAL A 313 -15.18 8.91 19.75
CA VAL A 313 -15.98 7.71 19.44
C VAL A 313 -17.35 7.84 20.07
N THR A 314 -18.40 7.45 19.34
CA THR A 314 -19.74 7.17 19.90
C THR A 314 -20.19 5.77 19.56
N ILE A 315 -20.89 5.12 20.48
CA ILE A 315 -21.55 3.84 20.30
C ILE A 315 -23.04 4.05 20.57
N SER A 316 -23.87 3.84 19.56
CA SER A 316 -25.32 4.02 19.63
C SER A 316 -26.06 2.71 19.40
N ASP A 317 -27.17 2.53 20.12
CA ASP A 317 -28.08 1.40 19.92
C ASP A 317 -29.05 1.62 18.76
N CYS A 318 -29.95 0.67 18.52
CA CYS A 318 -30.94 0.72 17.44
C CYS A 318 -32.04 1.78 17.62
N THR A 319 -32.15 2.39 18.81
CA THR A 319 -33.03 3.53 19.04
C THR A 319 -32.39 4.86 18.65
N GLY A 320 -31.09 4.85 18.35
CA GLY A 320 -30.29 6.05 18.12
C GLY A 320 -29.68 6.63 19.40
N THR A 321 -29.90 5.99 20.55
CA THR A 321 -29.40 6.47 21.84
C THR A 321 -27.93 6.08 22.00
N PRO A 322 -27.02 7.02 22.32
CA PRO A 322 -25.65 6.69 22.66
C PRO A 322 -25.57 5.91 23.97
N ILE A 323 -25.07 4.69 23.91
CA ILE A 323 -24.80 3.84 25.07
C ILE A 323 -23.36 3.98 25.57
N GLY A 324 -22.47 4.51 24.73
CA GLY A 324 -21.07 4.76 25.06
C GLY A 324 -20.50 5.91 24.25
N ALA A 325 -19.60 6.69 24.85
CA ALA A 325 -18.80 7.67 24.13
C ALA A 325 -17.40 7.80 24.75
N LEU A 326 -16.44 8.15 23.90
CA LEU A 326 -15.04 8.35 24.26
C LEU A 326 -14.54 9.63 23.62
N SER A 327 -13.84 10.43 24.41
CA SER A 327 -13.03 11.56 23.97
C SER A 327 -11.63 11.35 24.53
N LYS A 328 -10.63 11.19 23.65
CA LYS A 328 -9.28 10.78 24.07
C LYS A 328 -8.19 11.57 23.34
N PRO A 329 -7.35 12.35 24.04
CA PRO A 329 -6.09 12.82 23.46
C PRO A 329 -5.13 11.63 23.34
N LEU A 330 -4.43 11.56 22.23
CA LEU A 330 -3.29 10.67 22.06
C LEU A 330 -2.07 11.28 22.76
N SER A 331 -1.03 10.49 22.94
CA SER A 331 0.21 10.97 23.57
C SER A 331 1.03 11.89 22.66
N LEU A 332 0.75 11.88 21.35
CA LEU A 332 1.54 12.53 20.32
C LEU A 332 0.67 13.03 19.18
N ASP A 333 1.27 13.86 18.34
CA ASP A 333 0.69 14.31 17.08
C ASP A 333 1.08 13.40 15.92
N PHE A 334 0.07 12.93 15.19
CA PHE A 334 0.19 12.03 14.03
C PHE A 334 -0.40 12.70 12.77
N SER A 335 -0.13 12.12 11.59
CA SER A 335 -0.78 12.58 10.36
C SER A 335 -2.28 12.31 10.43
N ALA A 336 -3.08 13.04 9.66
CA ALA A 336 -4.53 12.86 9.62
C ALA A 336 -4.92 11.40 9.35
N GLU A 337 -4.28 10.75 8.38
CA GLU A 337 -4.57 9.35 8.03
C GLU A 337 -4.26 8.36 9.17
N VAL A 338 -3.18 8.58 9.92
CA VAL A 338 -2.80 7.75 11.06
C VAL A 338 -3.75 8.00 12.24
N THR A 339 -4.12 9.25 12.48
CA THR A 339 -5.07 9.63 13.54
C THR A 339 -6.45 9.02 13.27
N GLU A 340 -6.93 9.04 12.03
CA GLU A 340 -8.20 8.41 11.64
C GLU A 340 -8.16 6.88 11.80
N ALA A 341 -7.05 6.25 11.41
CA ALA A 341 -6.87 4.81 11.63
C ALA A 341 -6.87 4.45 13.13
N TYR A 342 -6.22 5.26 13.96
CA TYR A 342 -6.26 5.11 15.41
C TYR A 342 -7.65 5.34 15.99
N ALA A 343 -8.39 6.33 15.49
CA ALA A 343 -9.77 6.57 15.91
C ALA A 343 -10.63 5.33 15.68
N LEU A 344 -10.47 4.68 14.52
CA LEU A 344 -11.16 3.45 14.20
C LEU A 344 -10.73 2.26 15.07
N LEU A 345 -9.42 2.09 15.32
CA LEU A 345 -8.93 1.08 16.25
C LEU A 345 -9.48 1.28 17.66
N GLN A 346 -9.48 2.51 18.18
CA GLN A 346 -10.08 2.81 19.48
C GLN A 346 -11.60 2.54 19.48
N GLY A 347 -12.30 2.82 18.37
CA GLY A 347 -13.71 2.46 18.23
C GLY A 347 -13.96 0.96 18.35
N VAL A 348 -13.13 0.13 17.72
CA VAL A 348 -13.22 -1.35 17.80
C VAL A 348 -12.93 -1.83 19.23
N LEU A 349 -11.85 -1.33 19.85
CA LEU A 349 -11.47 -1.71 21.21
C LEU A 349 -12.55 -1.31 22.23
N PHE A 350 -13.08 -0.09 22.13
CA PHE A 350 -14.12 0.41 23.02
C PHE A 350 -15.44 -0.36 22.83
N ALA A 351 -15.80 -0.72 21.60
CA ALA A 351 -16.97 -1.56 21.34
C ALA A 351 -16.81 -2.98 21.93
N SER A 352 -15.61 -3.55 21.85
CA SER A 352 -15.29 -4.83 22.49
C SER A 352 -15.40 -4.74 24.02
N GLU A 353 -14.87 -3.67 24.63
CA GLU A 353 -15.01 -3.40 26.08
C GLU A 353 -16.48 -3.24 26.52
N MET A 354 -17.30 -2.63 25.66
CA MET A 354 -18.75 -2.48 25.86
C MET A 354 -19.55 -3.76 25.51
N GLN A 355 -18.86 -4.88 25.23
CA GLN A 355 -19.45 -6.19 24.92
C GLN A 355 -20.41 -6.16 23.71
N VAL A 356 -20.12 -5.29 22.74
CA VAL A 356 -20.85 -5.24 21.48
C VAL A 356 -20.45 -6.43 20.61
N SER A 357 -21.43 -7.23 20.19
CA SER A 357 -21.21 -8.40 19.33
C SER A 357 -21.51 -8.15 17.85
N CYS A 358 -22.41 -7.22 17.54
CA CYS A 358 -22.84 -6.88 16.18
C CYS A 358 -22.68 -5.38 15.93
N ALA A 359 -21.78 -4.99 15.03
CA ALA A 359 -21.30 -3.61 14.91
C ALA A 359 -21.32 -3.05 13.47
N ILE A 360 -21.66 -1.78 13.33
CA ILE A 360 -21.47 -1.00 12.10
C ILE A 360 -20.50 0.12 12.42
N PHE A 361 -19.27 0.02 11.91
CA PHE A 361 -18.23 1.03 12.11
C PHE A 361 -18.29 2.07 10.99
N GLU A 362 -18.35 3.35 11.36
CA GLU A 362 -18.51 4.48 10.47
C GLU A 362 -17.42 5.53 10.69
N SER A 363 -16.75 5.96 9.61
CA SER A 363 -15.71 7.00 9.61
C SER A 363 -15.82 7.83 8.33
N ASP A 364 -15.38 9.09 8.38
CA ASP A 364 -15.30 9.95 7.19
C ASP A 364 -13.97 9.81 6.41
N ALA A 365 -13.02 9.03 6.93
CA ALA A 365 -11.74 8.72 6.32
C ALA A 365 -11.86 7.61 5.26
N LEU A 366 -12.26 7.99 4.04
CA LEU A 366 -12.45 7.05 2.92
C LEU A 366 -11.23 6.15 2.67
N SER A 367 -10.01 6.69 2.80
CA SER A 367 -8.76 5.93 2.61
C SER A 367 -8.58 4.80 3.63
N VAL A 368 -8.98 5.02 4.88
CA VAL A 368 -8.93 4.00 5.95
C VAL A 368 -9.98 2.92 5.71
N ILE A 369 -11.20 3.30 5.35
CA ILE A 369 -12.29 2.37 5.02
C ILE A 369 -11.90 1.50 3.81
N GLN A 370 -11.36 2.08 2.75
CA GLN A 370 -10.89 1.34 1.58
C GLN A 370 -9.73 0.38 1.88
N ALA A 371 -8.81 0.77 2.77
CA ALA A 371 -7.69 -0.09 3.17
C ALA A 371 -8.16 -1.35 3.93
N LEU A 372 -9.24 -1.24 4.73
CA LEU A 372 -9.84 -2.39 5.42
C LEU A 372 -10.44 -3.39 4.43
N SER A 373 -11.11 -2.90 3.38
CA SER A 373 -11.75 -3.75 2.35
C SER A 373 -10.76 -4.45 1.41
N SER A 374 -9.56 -3.91 1.21
CA SER A 374 -8.62 -4.33 0.16
C SER A 374 -7.40 -5.13 0.66
N ASP A 375 -7.37 -5.54 1.93
CA ASP A 375 -6.23 -6.23 2.58
C ASP A 375 -4.87 -5.52 2.43
N CYS A 376 -4.87 -4.22 2.09
CA CYS A 376 -3.66 -3.43 1.88
C CYS A 376 -3.02 -3.02 3.23
N THR A 377 -2.13 -3.85 3.76
CA THR A 377 -1.44 -3.64 5.06
C THR A 377 -0.06 -2.98 4.97
N GLY A 378 0.43 -2.65 3.77
CA GLY A 378 1.78 -2.12 3.64
C GLY A 378 1.89 -0.58 3.76
N GLY A 379 0.79 0.18 3.75
CA GLY A 379 0.82 1.64 3.96
C GLY A 379 1.27 2.10 5.36
N VAL A 380 1.39 3.41 5.57
CA VAL A 380 1.89 4.05 6.81
C VAL A 380 1.13 3.60 8.07
N PHE A 381 -0.18 3.36 7.95
CA PHE A 381 -1.06 2.88 9.03
C PHE A 381 -1.46 1.40 8.88
N GLY A 382 -0.81 0.64 8.00
CA GLY A 382 -1.25 -0.73 7.68
C GLY A 382 -1.12 -1.74 8.83
N HIS A 383 -0.27 -1.48 9.83
CA HIS A 383 -0.22 -2.24 11.08
C HIS A 383 -1.45 -1.97 11.97
N ILE A 384 -1.98 -0.74 11.96
CA ILE A 384 -3.24 -0.38 12.63
C ILE A 384 -4.40 -1.13 11.98
N ILE A 385 -4.40 -1.25 10.64
CA ILE A 385 -5.39 -2.06 9.91
C ILE A 385 -5.32 -3.53 10.32
N HIS A 386 -4.11 -4.07 10.48
CA HIS A 386 -3.92 -5.43 10.99
C HIS A 386 -4.50 -5.59 12.41
N ASP A 387 -4.22 -4.65 13.32
CA ASP A 387 -4.74 -4.68 14.69
C ASP A 387 -6.25 -4.57 14.76
N ILE A 388 -6.85 -3.72 13.92
CA ILE A 388 -8.30 -3.66 13.75
C ILE A 388 -8.82 -5.05 13.38
N LYS A 389 -8.25 -5.69 12.35
CA LYS A 389 -8.69 -7.01 11.88
C LYS A 389 -8.54 -8.10 12.93
N SER A 390 -7.44 -8.12 13.68
CA SER A 390 -7.24 -9.06 14.78
C SER A 390 -8.29 -8.84 15.88
N SER A 391 -8.60 -7.59 16.21
CA SER A 391 -9.58 -7.24 17.25
C SER A 391 -11.03 -7.52 16.82
N LEU A 392 -11.31 -7.54 15.52
CA LEU A 392 -12.64 -7.87 14.99
C LEU A 392 -13.03 -9.34 15.18
N GLN A 393 -12.09 -10.23 15.52
CA GLN A 393 -12.39 -11.64 15.78
C GLN A 393 -13.36 -11.84 16.95
N SER A 394 -13.52 -10.85 17.85
CA SER A 394 -14.48 -10.89 18.95
C SER A 394 -15.93 -10.57 18.53
N PHE A 395 -16.18 -10.14 17.29
CA PHE A 395 -17.50 -9.71 16.83
C PHE A 395 -18.17 -10.81 16.00
N SER A 396 -19.43 -11.10 16.31
CA SER A 396 -20.27 -12.05 15.56
C SER A 396 -20.62 -11.52 14.17
N SER A 397 -20.81 -10.20 14.05
CA SER A 397 -21.09 -9.54 12.77
C SER A 397 -20.55 -8.12 12.78
N TYR A 398 -19.90 -7.71 11.69
CA TYR A 398 -19.45 -6.33 11.56
C TYR A 398 -19.47 -5.85 10.12
N SER A 399 -19.53 -4.52 9.93
CA SER A 399 -19.30 -3.87 8.64
C SER A 399 -18.63 -2.52 8.82
N PHE A 400 -17.92 -2.07 7.78
CA PHE A 400 -17.32 -0.75 7.71
C PHE A 400 -18.04 0.10 6.66
N LYS A 401 -18.38 1.34 7.00
CA LYS A 401 -19.06 2.27 6.10
C LYS A 401 -18.37 3.62 6.12
N HIS A 402 -18.24 4.21 4.94
CA HIS A 402 -17.83 5.59 4.80
C HIS A 402 -19.03 6.51 5.05
N LEU A 403 -18.84 7.55 5.86
CA LEU A 403 -19.80 8.62 6.04
C LEU A 403 -19.23 9.94 5.52
N LYS A 404 -20.11 10.82 5.03
CA LYS A 404 -19.72 12.22 4.86
C LYS A 404 -19.62 12.88 6.24
N ARG A 405 -18.70 13.82 6.39
CA ARG A 405 -18.42 14.56 7.63
C ARG A 405 -19.67 15.15 8.31
N ILE A 406 -20.69 15.56 7.55
CA ILE A 406 -21.98 16.02 8.08
C ILE A 406 -22.69 14.95 8.94
N GLY A 407 -22.59 13.68 8.57
CA GLY A 407 -23.17 12.56 9.31
C GLY A 407 -22.28 12.03 10.45
N ASN A 408 -21.08 12.59 10.63
CA ASN A 408 -20.11 12.15 11.64
C ASN A 408 -19.86 13.21 12.75
N ARG A 409 -20.81 14.14 12.93
CA ARG A 409 -20.64 15.33 13.80
C ARG A 409 -20.36 14.98 15.25
N ALA A 410 -21.01 13.94 15.80
CA ALA A 410 -20.85 13.58 17.20
C ALA A 410 -19.41 13.15 17.51
N ALA A 411 -18.86 12.21 16.73
CA ALA A 411 -17.46 11.78 16.86
C ALA A 411 -16.50 12.95 16.65
N HIS A 412 -16.75 13.81 15.66
CA HIS A 412 -15.93 14.99 15.40
C HIS A 412 -15.88 15.98 16.58
N VAL A 413 -17.02 16.21 17.25
CA VAL A 413 -17.07 17.09 18.43
C VAL A 413 -16.36 16.45 19.62
N LEU A 414 -16.48 15.13 19.82
CA LEU A 414 -15.72 14.45 20.87
C LEU A 414 -14.21 14.49 20.65
N ALA A 415 -13.74 14.40 19.39
CA ALA A 415 -12.33 14.55 19.07
C ALA A 415 -11.82 15.98 19.39
N LYS A 416 -12.65 17.01 19.16
CA LYS A 416 -12.36 18.39 19.56
C LYS A 416 -12.39 18.60 21.07
N GLU A 417 -13.31 17.96 21.77
CA GLU A 417 -13.40 18.01 23.23
C GLU A 417 -12.11 17.46 23.89
N ALA A 418 -11.55 16.38 23.35
CA ALA A 418 -10.28 15.82 23.83
C ALA A 418 -9.14 16.83 23.69
N LYS A 419 -9.16 17.61 22.61
CA LYS A 419 -8.18 18.67 22.38
C LYS A 419 -8.32 19.84 23.36
N LEU A 420 -9.55 20.22 23.67
CA LEU A 420 -9.84 21.33 24.59
C LEU A 420 -9.54 20.95 26.04
N SER A 421 -9.99 19.77 26.46
CA SER A 421 -9.82 19.28 27.82
C SER A 421 -8.41 18.76 28.11
N GLY A 422 -7.73 18.20 27.10
CA GLY A 422 -6.45 17.52 27.27
C GLY A 422 -6.56 16.23 28.09
N LEU A 423 -7.77 15.75 28.36
CA LEU A 423 -8.06 14.61 29.23
C LEU A 423 -8.84 13.53 28.47
N THR A 424 -8.60 12.26 28.85
CA THR A 424 -9.46 11.16 28.39
C THR A 424 -10.76 11.17 29.20
N GLN A 425 -11.89 11.25 28.50
CA GLN A 425 -13.23 11.23 29.08
C GLN A 425 -14.03 10.08 28.46
N ILE A 426 -14.72 9.32 29.32
CA ILE A 426 -15.53 8.17 28.93
C ILE A 426 -16.91 8.33 29.54
N TRP A 427 -17.95 8.16 28.72
CA TRP A 427 -19.34 8.17 29.15
C TRP A 427 -19.95 6.80 28.83
N LYS A 428 -20.44 6.09 29.85
CA LYS A 428 -21.12 4.80 29.71
C LYS A 428 -22.54 4.94 30.26
N GLY A 429 -23.55 4.70 29.42
CA GLY A 429 -24.97 4.82 29.80
C GLY A 429 -25.46 6.24 30.11
N VAL A 430 -24.65 7.27 29.81
CA VAL A 430 -25.01 8.69 29.99
C VAL A 430 -24.67 9.51 28.75
N ASN A 431 -25.52 10.47 28.42
CA ASN A 431 -25.31 11.33 27.24
C ASN A 431 -24.17 12.33 27.48
N PRO A 432 -23.13 12.35 26.63
CA PRO A 432 -21.99 13.25 26.82
C PRO A 432 -22.42 14.70 26.61
N PRO A 433 -22.16 15.62 27.55
CA PRO A 433 -22.50 17.04 27.39
C PRO A 433 -22.08 17.65 26.04
N PRO A 434 -20.87 17.37 25.49
CA PRO A 434 -20.43 17.96 24.22
C PRO A 434 -21.32 17.64 23.01
N ILE A 435 -22.03 16.51 23.02
CA ILE A 435 -22.82 16.05 21.86
C ILE A 435 -24.33 16.00 22.13
N GLN A 436 -24.81 16.47 23.29
CA GLN A 436 -26.24 16.42 23.64
C GLN A 436 -27.14 17.07 22.59
N GLN A 437 -26.72 18.21 22.03
CA GLN A 437 -27.50 18.88 20.98
C GLN A 437 -27.53 18.07 19.67
N ILE A 438 -26.41 17.46 19.31
CA ILE A 438 -26.30 16.65 18.09
C ILE A 438 -27.21 15.42 18.18
N ILE A 439 -27.21 14.76 19.34
CA ILE A 439 -28.10 13.61 19.59
C ILE A 439 -29.56 14.01 19.42
N ARG A 440 -29.98 15.18 19.93
CA ARG A 440 -31.37 15.66 19.74
C ARG A 440 -31.69 15.93 18.28
N GLU A 441 -30.75 16.51 17.52
CA GLU A 441 -30.91 16.80 16.10
C GLU A 441 -30.99 15.52 15.24
N ASP A 442 -30.24 14.48 15.61
CA ASP A 442 -30.20 13.19 14.89
C ASP A 442 -31.40 12.28 15.21
N MET A 443 -32.08 12.51 16.34
CA MET A 443 -33.29 11.78 16.76
C MET A 443 -34.60 12.38 16.23
N LEU A 444 -34.57 13.62 15.72
CA LEU A 444 -35.69 14.31 15.03
C LEU A 444 -35.71 13.96 13.54
#